data_AF-A0A659XXV6-F1
#
_entry.id   AF-A0A659XXV6-F1
#
_cell.length_a   1.000
_cell.length_b   1.000
_cell.length_c   1.000
_cell.angle_alpha   90.00
_cell.angle_beta   90.00
_cell.angle_gamma   90.00
#
_symmetry.space_group_name_H-M   'P 1'
#
loop_
_entity.id
_entity.type
_entity.pdbx_description
1 polymer ?
#
loop_
_entity_poly.entity_id
_entity_poly.type
_entity_poly.pdbx_seq_one_letter_code
_entity_poly.pdbx_strand_id
1 'polypeptide(L)' 'IAVTGAERDRAAIQTHDIGLHLKKNAAGELGFAVYVGGGQGRTPMVAKKIRDFLPEAELLSYCTAILRVYNLYGRRDN' A
#
# COMPACT_ATOMS: atom_id res chain seq x y z
N ILE A 1 -1.11 -7.87 2.27
CA ILE A 1 -1.69 -6.76 1.46
C ILE A 1 -3.16 -6.59 1.82
N ALA A 2 -3.66 -5.35 1.88
CA ALA A 2 -5.07 -5.03 2.16
C ALA A 2 -5.57 -3.90 1.25
N VAL A 3 -6.86 -3.94 0.90
CA VAL A 3 -7.55 -2.97 0.03
C VAL A 3 -8.81 -2.48 0.72
N THR A 4 -9.11 -1.19 0.61
CA THR A 4 -10.41 -0.61 0.98
C THR A 4 -10.91 0.35 -0.09
N GLY A 5 -12.21 0.28 -0.37
CA GLY A 5 -12.94 1.29 -1.15
C GLY A 5 -13.89 2.14 -0.31
N ALA A 6 -13.96 1.89 1.00
CA ALA A 6 -14.82 2.65 1.91
C ALA A 6 -14.13 3.94 2.35
N GLU A 7 -14.90 5.03 2.44
CA GLU A 7 -14.42 6.32 2.94
C GLU A 7 -13.82 6.19 4.35
N ARG A 8 -14.51 5.43 5.22
CA ARG A 8 -13.97 4.99 6.50
C ARG A 8 -13.27 3.65 6.33
N ASP A 9 -11.97 3.62 6.61
CA ASP A 9 -11.19 2.39 6.57
C ASP A 9 -11.64 1.42 7.68
N ARG A 10 -12.14 0.24 7.27
CA ARG A 10 -12.47 -0.89 8.16
C ARG A 10 -11.54 -2.08 7.93
N ALA A 11 -10.69 -2.02 6.92
CA ALA A 11 -9.70 -3.06 6.60
C ALA A 11 -8.38 -2.85 7.34
N ALA A 12 -8.23 -1.73 8.05
CA ALA A 12 -7.01 -1.34 8.75
C ALA A 12 -5.80 -1.42 7.82
N ILE A 13 -5.89 -0.81 6.64
CA ILE A 13 -4.92 -1.01 5.55
C ILE A 13 -3.49 -0.62 5.96
N GLN A 14 -3.34 0.26 6.95
CA GLN A 14 -2.04 0.72 7.43
C GLN A 14 -1.33 -0.27 8.37
N THR A 15 -1.95 -1.39 8.74
CA THR A 15 -1.30 -2.46 9.52
C THR A 15 -0.66 -3.53 8.66
N HIS A 16 -0.78 -3.42 7.34
CA HIS A 16 -0.30 -4.39 6.37
C HIS A 16 0.95 -3.89 5.64
N ASP A 17 1.74 -4.81 5.09
CA ASP A 17 2.95 -4.47 4.32
C ASP A 17 2.64 -3.56 3.12
N ILE A 18 1.47 -3.77 2.51
CA ILE A 18 0.92 -2.95 1.43
C ILE A 18 -0.55 -2.68 1.75
N GLY A 19 -0.90 -1.39 1.84
CA GLY A 19 -2.26 -0.91 2.00
C GLY A 19 -2.70 -0.07 0.80
N LEU A 20 -3.89 -0.34 0.27
CA LEU A 20 -4.44 0.31 -0.90
C LEU A 20 -5.81 0.93 -0.58
N HIS A 21 -5.97 2.23 -0.82
CA HIS A 21 -7.24 2.93 -0.65
C HIS A 21 -7.72 3.44 -2.00
N LEU A 22 -8.86 2.96 -2.48
CA LEU A 22 -9.48 3.43 -3.72
C LEU A 22 -9.78 4.94 -3.63
N LYS A 23 -9.39 5.68 -4.66
CA LYS A 23 -9.60 7.13 -4.79
C LYS A 23 -10.20 7.43 -6.15
N LYS A 24 -10.95 8.53 -6.21
CA LYS A 24 -11.29 9.22 -7.45
C LYS A 24 -10.54 10.54 -7.50
N ASN A 25 -9.94 10.87 -8.64
CA ASN A 25 -9.35 12.20 -8.84
C ASN A 25 -10.43 13.23 -9.24
N ALA A 26 -10.01 14.47 -9.50
CA ALA A 26 -10.90 15.55 -9.90
C ALA A 26 -11.59 15.30 -11.26
N ALA A 27 -11.00 14.47 -12.13
CA ALA A 27 -11.58 14.06 -13.41
C ALA A 27 -12.53 12.85 -13.27
N GLY A 28 -12.70 12.31 -12.05
CA GLY A 28 -13.53 11.13 -11.79
C GLY A 28 -12.86 9.79 -12.07
N GLU A 29 -11.58 9.79 -12.44
CA GLU A 29 -10.81 8.58 -12.74
C GLU A 29 -10.45 7.81 -11.47
N LEU A 30 -10.43 6.49 -11.56
CA LEU A 30 -10.06 5.61 -10.45
C LEU A 30 -8.55 5.50 -10.28
N GLY A 31 -8.12 5.48 -9.03
CA GLY A 31 -6.75 5.21 -8.65
C GLY A 31 -6.66 4.81 -7.18
N PHE A 32 -5.45 4.73 -6.66
CA PHE A 32 -5.18 4.26 -5.30
C PHE A 32 -4.23 5.19 -4.56
N ALA A 33 -4.54 5.51 -3.31
CA ALA A 33 -3.50 5.92 -2.37
C ALA A 33 -2.78 4.66 -1.86
N VAL A 34 -1.45 4.67 -1.88
CA VAL A 34 -0.60 3.51 -1.57
C VAL A 34 0.17 3.74 -0.28
N TYR A 35 0.08 2.77 0.62
CA TYR A 35 0.76 2.72 1.91
C TYR A 35 1.67 1.49 1.96
N VAL A 36 2.87 1.62 2.53
CA VAL A 36 3.85 0.52 2.62
C VAL A 36 4.52 0.47 4.00
N GLY A 37 4.83 -0.75 4.44
CA GLY A 37 5.66 -1.02 5.62
C GLY A 37 4.89 -1.10 6.95
N GLY A 38 3.60 -1.41 6.91
CA GLY A 38 2.83 -1.71 8.12
C GLY A 38 3.07 -3.14 8.60
N GLY A 39 2.89 -3.38 9.90
CA GLY A 39 2.99 -4.73 10.45
C GLY A 39 2.67 -4.77 11.94
N GLN A 40 2.19 -5.93 12.41
CA GLN A 40 1.86 -6.19 13.83
C GLN A 40 2.83 -7.15 14.51
N GLY A 41 4.06 -7.26 13.99
CA GLY A 41 5.10 -8.10 14.56
C GLY A 41 5.64 -7.56 15.89
N ARG A 42 6.83 -8.04 16.29
CA ARG A 42 7.48 -7.69 17.58
C ARG A 42 7.56 -6.18 17.84
N THR A 43 7.78 -5.38 16.80
CA THR A 43 7.71 -3.93 16.85
C THR A 43 6.62 -3.48 15.88
N PRO A 44 5.42 -3.13 16.38
CA PRO A 44 4.33 -2.68 15.52
C PRO A 44 4.72 -1.42 14.75
N MET A 45 4.38 -1.39 13.46
CA MET A 45 4.64 -0.25 12.58
C MET A 45 3.39 0.09 11.79
N VAL A 46 3.12 1.39 11.66
CA VAL A 46 2.07 1.93 10.79
C VAL A 46 2.68 2.19 9.42
N ALA A 47 2.01 1.68 8.38
CA ALA A 47 2.42 1.86 7.00
C ALA A 47 2.44 3.35 6.64
N LYS A 48 3.48 3.77 5.92
CA LYS A 48 3.61 5.16 5.45
C LYS A 48 2.97 5.30 4.08
N LYS A 49 2.26 6.40 3.85
CA LYS A 49 1.77 6.73 2.52
C LYS A 49 2.96 7.13 1.64
N ILE A 50 3.13 6.45 0.51
CA ILE A 50 4.22 6.70 -0.44
C ILE A 50 3.71 7.27 -1.77
N ARG A 51 2.39 7.20 -2.01
CA ARG A 51 1.73 7.72 -3.21
C ARG A 51 0.29 8.11 -2.88
N ASP A 52 -0.11 9.34 -3.21
CA ASP A 52 -1.48 9.81 -3.00
C ASP A 52 -2.46 9.33 -4.07
N PHE A 53 -2.00 9.17 -5.30
CA PHE A 53 -2.82 8.68 -6.41
C PHE A 53 -1.97 7.89 -7.41
N LEU A 54 -2.22 6.58 -7.47
CA LEU A 54 -1.69 5.66 -8.47
C LEU A 54 -2.82 5.30 -9.43
N PRO A 55 -2.69 5.55 -10.75
CA PRO A 55 -3.68 5.11 -11.72
C PRO A 55 -3.94 3.61 -11.63
N GLU A 56 -5.19 3.18 -11.76
CA GLU A 56 -5.56 1.76 -11.65
C GLU A 56 -4.76 0.86 -12.60
N ALA A 57 -4.51 1.33 -13.83
CA ALA A 57 -3.74 0.61 -14.84
C ALA A 57 -2.29 0.30 -14.42
N GLU A 58 -1.73 1.07 -13.47
CA GLU A 58 -0.36 0.89 -12.97
C GLU A 58 -0.31 0.04 -11.69
N LEU A 59 -1.45 -0.38 -11.13
CA LEU A 59 -1.49 -1.01 -9.81
C LEU A 59 -0.60 -2.26 -9.71
N LEU A 60 -0.70 -3.16 -10.69
CA LEU A 60 0.03 -4.42 -10.65
C LEU A 60 1.54 -4.20 -10.80
N SER A 61 1.96 -3.31 -11.69
CA SER A 61 3.38 -3.00 -11.89
C SER A 61 3.98 -2.32 -10.67
N TYR A 62 3.23 -1.42 -10.02
CA TYR A 62 3.65 -0.74 -8.81
C TYR A 62 3.79 -1.71 -7.61
N CYS A 63 2.79 -2.58 -7.39
CA CYS A 63 2.86 -3.63 -6.37
C CYS A 63 4.04 -4.58 -6.61
N THR A 64 4.29 -4.96 -7.87
CA THR A 64 5.45 -5.78 -8.24
C THR A 64 6.76 -5.07 -7.96
N ALA A 65 6.85 -3.76 -8.20
CA ALA A 65 8.03 -2.96 -7.86
C ALA A 65 8.27 -2.91 -6.34
N ILE A 66 7.22 -2.75 -5.53
CA ILE A 66 7.32 -2.81 -4.06
C ILE A 66 7.90 -4.16 -3.61
N LEU A 67 7.36 -5.27 -4.14
CA LEU A 67 7.85 -6.62 -3.82
C LEU A 67 9.30 -6.83 -4.24
N ARG A 68 9.70 -6.29 -5.40
CA ARG A 68 11.10 -6.34 -5.86
C ARG A 68 12.04 -5.62 -4.90
N VAL A 69 11.69 -4.40 -4.48
CA VAL A 69 12.49 -3.63 -3.52
C VAL A 69 12.59 -4.37 -2.18
N TYR A 70 11.47 -4.90 -1.68
CA TYR A 70 11.46 -5.72 -0.46
C TYR A 70 12.39 -6.93 -0.59
N ASN A 71 12.33 -7.65 -1.70
CA ASN A 71 13.13 -8.85 -1.90
C ASN A 71 14.63 -8.56 -2.08
N LEU A 72 14.99 -7.42 -2.69
CA LEU A 72 16.37 -7.02 -2.95
C LEU A 72 17.08 -6.47 -1.71
N TYR A 73 16.37 -5.69 -0.89
CA TYR A 73 16.97 -4.97 0.24
C TYR A 73 16.51 -5.47 1.62
N GLY A 74 15.59 -6.44 1.65
CA GLY A 74 15.14 -7.07 2.89
C GLY A 74 16.29 -7.80 3.59
N ARG A 75 16.46 -7.51 4.88
CA ARG A 75 17.43 -8.19 5.75
C ARG A 75 17.10 -9.68 5.85
N ARG A 76 18.11 -10.53 5.65
CA ARG A 76 18.04 -12.01 5.77
C ARG A 76 19.05 -12.56 6.77
N ASP A 77 19.80 -11.65 7.40
CA ASP A 77 20.77 -11.90 8.45
C ASP A 77 20.04 -11.96 9.81
N ASN A 78 19.37 -13.09 10.07
CA ASN A 78 18.87 -13.45 11.39
C ASN A 78 19.57 -14.72 11.85
#